data_AF-A0A137SCA1-F1
#
_entry.id   AF-A0A137SCA1-F1
#
_cell.length_a   1.000
_cell.length_b   1.000
_cell.length_c   1.000
_cell.angle_alpha   90.00
_cell.angle_beta   90.00
_cell.angle_gamma   90.00
#
_symmetry.space_group_name_H-M   'P 1'
#
loop_
_entity.id
_entity.type
_entity.pdbx_description
1 polymer ?
#
loop_
_entity_poly.entity_id
_entity_poly.type
_entity_poly.pdbx_seq_one_letter_code
_entity_poly.pdbx_strand_id
1 'polypeptide(L)'
;MNIKSVSVLALILTTTGCGSGGSDSDSGSDSGSGSGSDTVNASVCFNETLVTVGTEYTLKTKKDNDEVITHNYKVLDEKPFKGQPAIRIQDTLTEESMTETSYNYVFVDSNEKSISFLGNTTDTILGSIETSLTPGHLTKFNLNSGSAYEQTTTMRVESPSLDVDYINDSKITFKGFETITVPAGTYKTCKFEFNSSITMPDGSTDKINTISWIAVEHGFGVQSVEGKSTTRLVEVTINGTKV
;
A
#
# COMPACT_ATOMS: atom_id res chain seq x y z
N MET A 1 4.55 3.66 26.33
CA MET A 1 5.25 2.77 25.37
C MET A 1 4.57 2.99 24.05
N ASN A 2 5.16 3.82 23.17
CA ASN A 2 4.54 4.20 21.90
C ASN A 2 4.64 3.01 20.95
N ILE A 3 3.58 2.21 20.88
CA ILE A 3 3.40 1.23 19.81
C ILE A 3 3.30 2.06 18.54
N LYS A 4 4.41 2.20 17.80
CA LYS A 4 4.38 2.75 16.45
C LYS A 4 3.36 1.89 15.69
N SER A 5 2.26 2.51 15.29
CA SER A 5 1.10 1.86 14.70
C SER A 5 1.54 0.85 13.64
N VAL A 6 1.15 -0.40 13.83
CA VAL A 6 1.32 -1.49 12.87
C VAL A 6 0.65 -1.06 11.58
N SER A 7 1.43 -0.46 10.69
CA SER A 7 0.96 0.09 9.42
C SER A 7 0.82 -1.05 8.44
N VAL A 8 -0.34 -1.70 8.49
CA VAL A 8 -0.78 -2.75 7.56
C VAL A 8 -0.92 -2.27 6.10
N LEU A 9 -0.68 -0.98 5.84
CA LEU A 9 -0.53 -0.42 4.49
C LEU A 9 0.82 -0.73 3.81
N ALA A 10 1.73 -1.46 4.47
CA ALA A 10 3.12 -1.61 4.03
C ALA A 10 3.35 -2.26 2.66
N LEU A 11 2.36 -2.93 2.05
CA LEU A 11 2.57 -3.51 0.72
C LEU A 11 2.08 -2.68 -0.48
N ILE A 12 1.34 -1.59 -0.25
CA ILE A 12 0.91 -0.71 -1.36
C ILE A 12 1.18 0.76 -1.05
N LEU A 13 1.47 1.14 0.20
CA LEU A 13 1.65 2.53 0.61
C LEU A 13 2.53 2.60 1.86
N THR A 14 3.83 2.81 1.69
CA THR A 14 4.74 3.15 2.79
C THR A 14 4.54 4.60 3.24
N THR A 15 3.54 4.84 4.10
CA THR A 15 3.48 6.05 4.92
C THR A 15 3.12 5.71 6.36
N THR A 16 4.07 5.94 7.26
CA THR A 16 3.83 6.05 8.71
C THR A 16 3.50 7.51 9.02
N GLY A 17 2.31 7.81 9.57
CA GLY A 17 1.94 9.19 9.93
C GLY A 17 0.76 9.29 10.89
N CYS A 18 1.03 9.70 12.14
CA CYS A 18 0.03 10.06 13.13
C CYS A 18 -0.37 11.55 12.95
N GLY A 19 -1.67 11.88 12.92
CA GLY A 19 -2.11 13.28 12.86
C GLY A 19 -3.62 13.52 12.82
N SER A 20 -4.14 14.04 13.92
CA SER A 20 -5.54 14.40 14.21
C SER A 20 -6.02 15.71 13.54
N GLY A 21 -7.25 15.68 13.00
CA GLY A 21 -8.29 16.71 13.14
C GLY A 21 -8.25 18.02 12.30
N GLY A 22 -9.31 18.25 11.49
CA GLY A 22 -9.77 19.59 11.10
C GLY A 22 -10.46 19.71 9.73
N SER A 23 -11.78 19.91 9.72
CA SER A 23 -12.75 20.00 8.60
C SER A 23 -12.73 21.33 7.82
N ASP A 24 -13.11 21.34 6.52
CA ASP A 24 -14.36 21.97 5.99
C ASP A 24 -14.40 22.25 4.45
N SER A 25 -15.63 22.04 3.91
CA SER A 25 -16.34 22.71 2.78
C SER A 25 -16.00 22.50 1.28
N ASP A 26 -16.82 21.65 0.65
CA ASP A 26 -17.88 21.88 -0.36
C ASP A 26 -17.65 22.51 -1.77
N SER A 27 -18.41 21.91 -2.70
CA SER A 27 -19.06 22.41 -3.94
C SER A 27 -18.31 22.46 -5.28
N GLY A 28 -18.95 21.88 -6.32
CA GLY A 28 -18.65 22.18 -7.72
C GLY A 28 -18.97 21.07 -8.72
N SER A 29 -20.26 20.88 -9.03
CA SER A 29 -20.75 20.09 -10.17
C SER A 29 -20.41 20.76 -11.50
N ASP A 30 -19.91 20.03 -12.49
CA ASP A 30 -20.32 20.28 -13.89
C ASP A 30 -20.15 19.03 -14.79
N SER A 31 -21.03 18.99 -15.77
CA SER A 31 -21.41 17.88 -16.64
C SER A 31 -21.00 18.21 -18.08
N GLY A 32 -20.39 17.26 -18.79
CA GLY A 32 -19.97 17.50 -20.18
C GLY A 32 -19.68 16.24 -20.98
N SER A 33 -20.64 15.89 -21.84
CA SER A 33 -20.72 14.85 -22.87
C SER A 33 -19.43 14.42 -23.61
N GLY A 34 -19.21 13.10 -23.60
CA GLY A 34 -19.37 12.27 -24.79
C GLY A 34 -18.44 12.51 -25.99
N SER A 35 -17.24 11.96 -25.92
CA SER A 35 -16.41 11.60 -27.08
C SER A 35 -15.79 10.24 -26.78
N GLY A 36 -15.79 9.32 -27.74
CA GLY A 36 -15.52 7.87 -27.59
C GLY A 36 -14.65 7.53 -26.38
N SER A 37 -15.30 7.07 -25.31
CA SER A 37 -14.64 6.80 -24.03
C SER A 37 -13.77 5.56 -24.21
N ASP A 38 -12.51 5.76 -24.60
CA ASP A 38 -11.45 4.85 -24.19
C ASP A 38 -11.58 4.72 -22.67
N THR A 39 -12.17 3.61 -22.22
CA THR A 39 -12.45 3.39 -20.80
C THR A 39 -11.11 3.41 -20.06
N VAL A 40 -10.84 4.51 -19.37
CA VAL A 40 -9.68 4.68 -18.50
C VAL A 40 -9.82 3.66 -17.37
N ASN A 41 -8.99 2.62 -17.42
CA ASN A 41 -9.02 1.51 -16.49
C ASN A 41 -7.66 1.37 -15.79
N ALA A 42 -7.68 1.14 -14.47
CA ALA A 42 -6.46 1.08 -13.66
C ALA A 42 -5.65 -0.22 -13.84
N SER A 43 -6.14 -1.18 -14.63
CA SER A 43 -5.46 -2.47 -14.85
C SER A 43 -4.08 -2.32 -15.45
N VAL A 44 -3.83 -1.21 -16.16
CA VAL A 44 -2.51 -0.86 -16.69
C VAL A 44 -1.48 -0.56 -15.60
N CYS A 45 -1.90 -0.35 -14.35
CA CYS A 45 -1.02 -0.16 -13.19
C CYS A 45 -0.82 -1.44 -12.38
N PHE A 46 -1.44 -2.56 -12.77
CA PHE A 46 -1.10 -3.87 -12.21
C PHE A 46 0.14 -4.41 -12.91
N ASN A 47 1.17 -4.74 -12.13
CA ASN A 47 2.38 -5.38 -12.65
C ASN A 47 2.65 -6.71 -11.96
N GLU A 48 2.36 -7.80 -12.66
CA GLU A 48 2.56 -9.17 -12.17
C GLU A 48 4.04 -9.51 -11.93
N THR A 49 4.96 -8.82 -12.59
CA THR A 49 6.40 -9.01 -12.38
C THR A 49 6.76 -8.77 -10.92
N LEU A 50 6.20 -7.73 -10.28
CA LEU A 50 6.54 -7.38 -8.88
C LEU A 50 6.15 -8.46 -7.86
N VAL A 51 5.29 -9.40 -8.24
CA VAL A 51 4.83 -10.51 -7.39
C VAL A 51 5.22 -11.88 -7.94
N THR A 52 6.02 -11.92 -9.01
CA THR A 52 6.53 -13.16 -9.60
C THR A 52 7.74 -13.65 -8.81
N VAL A 53 7.72 -14.92 -8.37
CA VAL A 53 8.81 -15.57 -7.63
C VAL A 53 10.16 -15.37 -8.34
N GLY A 54 11.17 -14.98 -7.57
CA GLY A 54 12.51 -14.67 -8.06
C GLY A 54 12.72 -13.20 -8.43
N THR A 55 11.67 -12.38 -8.45
CA THR A 55 11.81 -10.94 -8.68
C THR A 55 12.42 -10.25 -7.46
N GLU A 56 13.36 -9.35 -7.72
CA GLU A 56 13.96 -8.47 -6.72
C GLU A 56 13.76 -7.02 -7.16
N TYR A 57 13.36 -6.15 -6.23
CA TYR A 57 13.22 -4.73 -6.53
C TYR A 57 13.53 -3.87 -5.30
N THR A 58 14.14 -2.71 -5.54
CA THR A 58 14.46 -1.74 -4.49
C THR A 58 13.62 -0.49 -4.73
N LEU A 59 12.98 0.01 -3.68
CA LEU A 59 12.33 1.33 -3.67
C LEU A 59 13.04 2.23 -2.66
N LYS A 60 13.55 3.38 -3.11
CA LYS A 60 14.01 4.44 -2.23
C LYS A 60 12.97 5.53 -2.21
N THR A 61 12.46 5.86 -1.03
CA THR A 61 11.43 6.89 -0.85
C THR A 61 11.88 7.92 0.15
N LYS A 62 11.37 9.14 0.01
CA LYS A 62 11.61 10.24 0.95
C LYS A 62 10.28 10.85 1.36
N LYS A 63 10.02 10.92 2.66
CA LYS A 63 8.86 11.61 3.22
C LYS A 63 9.23 13.06 3.50
N ASP A 64 8.51 14.01 2.90
CA ASP A 64 8.74 15.45 3.05
C ASP A 64 10.24 15.81 2.96
N ASN A 65 10.85 16.26 4.06
CA ASN A 65 12.27 16.57 4.18
C ASN A 65 13.04 15.58 5.05
N ASP A 66 12.42 14.47 5.42
CA ASP A 66 12.99 13.40 6.24
C ASP A 66 14.07 12.65 5.47
N GLU A 67 14.65 11.63 6.12
CA GLU A 67 15.65 10.78 5.52
C GLU A 67 15.09 9.90 4.40
N VAL A 68 16.00 9.37 3.58
CA VAL A 68 15.63 8.39 2.54
C VAL A 68 15.50 7.01 3.18
N ILE A 69 14.33 6.42 3.06
CA ILE A 69 14.05 5.05 3.45
C ILE A 69 14.25 4.16 2.22
N THR A 70 14.96 3.05 2.40
CA THR A 70 15.16 2.05 1.35
C THR A 70 14.41 0.78 1.72
N HIS A 71 13.54 0.32 0.83
CA HIS A 71 12.95 -1.01 0.88
C HIS A 71 13.60 -1.90 -0.16
N ASN A 72 14.02 -3.09 0.24
CA ASN A 72 14.51 -4.13 -0.66
C ASN A 72 13.56 -5.32 -0.60
N TYR A 73 12.86 -5.54 -1.71
CA TYR A 73 11.90 -6.61 -1.83
C TYR A 73 12.50 -7.78 -2.59
N LYS A 74 12.19 -8.98 -2.09
CA LYS A 74 12.52 -10.24 -2.76
C LYS A 74 11.31 -11.18 -2.71
N VAL A 75 10.80 -11.55 -3.88
CA VAL A 75 9.70 -12.50 -3.99
C VAL A 75 10.26 -13.92 -3.88
N LEU A 76 9.98 -14.60 -2.78
CA LEU A 76 10.69 -15.83 -2.38
C LEU A 76 10.06 -17.10 -2.95
N ASP A 77 8.85 -17.41 -2.51
CA ASP A 77 8.18 -18.68 -2.77
C ASP A 77 6.67 -18.58 -2.57
N GLU A 78 5.97 -19.60 -3.06
CA GLU A 78 4.58 -19.85 -2.67
C GLU A 78 4.58 -20.54 -1.31
N LYS A 79 3.99 -19.88 -0.31
CA LYS A 79 3.90 -20.38 1.06
C LYS A 79 2.54 -20.00 1.65
N PRO A 80 1.69 -20.98 2.02
CA PRO A 80 0.41 -20.68 2.63
C PRO A 80 0.55 -19.85 3.91
N PHE A 81 -0.38 -18.91 4.11
CA PHE A 81 -0.45 -18.07 5.31
C PHE A 81 -1.83 -18.22 5.95
N LYS A 82 -1.88 -18.63 7.22
CA LYS A 82 -3.12 -18.92 7.96
C LYS A 82 -4.11 -19.82 7.17
N GLY A 83 -3.58 -20.78 6.42
CA GLY A 83 -4.37 -21.73 5.62
C GLY A 83 -4.80 -21.23 4.23
N GLN A 84 -4.47 -20.00 3.84
CA GLN A 84 -4.75 -19.46 2.52
C GLN A 84 -3.52 -19.56 1.61
N PRO A 85 -3.68 -19.83 0.29
CA PRO A 85 -2.58 -19.73 -0.67
C PRO A 85 -1.98 -18.33 -0.65
N ALA A 86 -0.65 -18.24 -0.63
CA ALA A 86 0.03 -16.95 -0.64
C ALA A 86 1.43 -17.05 -1.29
N ILE A 87 1.90 -15.92 -1.78
CA ILE A 87 3.29 -15.66 -2.17
C ILE A 87 3.94 -14.92 -1.02
N ARG A 88 5.11 -15.40 -0.60
CA ARG A 88 5.90 -14.77 0.46
C ARG A 88 6.93 -13.81 -0.15
N ILE A 89 6.89 -12.57 0.29
CA ILE A 89 7.78 -11.49 -0.15
C ILE A 89 8.56 -11.01 1.06
N GLN A 90 9.88 -11.13 1.03
CA GLN A 90 10.74 -10.49 2.01
C GLN A 90 10.82 -9.00 1.72
N ASP A 91 10.62 -8.15 2.73
CA ASP A 91 10.93 -6.72 2.69
C ASP A 91 12.01 -6.42 3.74
N THR A 92 13.15 -5.91 3.27
CA THR A 92 14.20 -5.39 4.14
C THR A 92 14.20 -3.86 4.07
N LEU A 93 13.68 -3.24 5.13
CA LEU A 93 13.67 -1.80 5.34
C LEU A 93 15.02 -1.37 5.91
N THR A 94 15.60 -0.32 5.33
CA THR A 94 16.80 0.35 5.82
C THR A 94 16.51 1.85 5.96
N GLU A 95 16.67 2.37 7.17
CA GLU A 95 16.50 3.77 7.53
C GLU A 95 17.64 4.14 8.49
N GLU A 96 18.47 5.11 8.12
CA GLU A 96 19.69 5.47 8.87
C GLU A 96 20.58 4.25 9.20
N SER A 97 20.65 3.91 10.49
CA SER A 97 21.43 2.81 11.07
C SER A 97 20.55 1.62 11.46
N MET A 98 19.25 1.69 11.18
CA MET A 98 18.28 0.65 11.45
C MET A 98 18.06 -0.20 10.20
N THR A 99 18.04 -1.52 10.37
CA THR A 99 17.62 -2.47 9.35
C THR A 99 16.61 -3.42 9.96
N GLU A 100 15.44 -3.52 9.33
CA GLU A 100 14.36 -4.40 9.75
C GLU A 100 14.02 -5.32 8.57
N THR A 101 13.75 -6.59 8.85
CA THR A 101 13.29 -7.54 7.83
C THR A 101 11.94 -8.10 8.24
N SER A 102 11.00 -8.04 7.31
CA SER A 102 9.68 -8.61 7.43
C SER A 102 9.40 -9.55 6.26
N TYR A 103 8.46 -10.48 6.45
CA TYR A 103 7.93 -11.33 5.40
C TYR A 103 6.46 -11.04 5.24
N ASN A 104 6.10 -10.52 4.08
CA ASN A 104 4.75 -10.20 3.67
C ASN A 104 4.14 -11.39 2.93
N TYR A 105 2.86 -11.63 3.12
CA TYR A 105 2.13 -12.71 2.48
C TYR A 105 0.99 -12.14 1.63
N VAL A 106 1.00 -12.41 0.33
CA VAL A 106 -0.01 -11.92 -0.61
C VAL A 106 -0.66 -13.02 -1.40
N PHE A 107 -1.95 -12.87 -1.65
CA PHE A 107 -2.65 -13.62 -2.69
C PHE A 107 -2.81 -12.74 -3.93
N VAL A 108 -2.52 -13.27 -5.12
CA VAL A 108 -2.58 -12.53 -6.38
C VAL A 108 -3.59 -13.20 -7.31
N ASP A 109 -4.51 -12.42 -7.86
CA ASP A 109 -5.40 -12.85 -8.93
C ASP A 109 -5.08 -12.03 -10.19
N SER A 110 -4.30 -12.64 -11.09
CA SER A 110 -3.88 -12.01 -12.35
C SER A 110 -5.00 -11.87 -13.37
N ASN A 111 -6.11 -12.61 -13.23
CA ASN A 111 -7.28 -12.47 -14.10
C ASN A 111 -8.09 -11.25 -13.69
N GLU A 112 -8.35 -11.12 -12.39
CA GLU A 112 -9.06 -9.97 -11.81
C GLU A 112 -8.17 -8.73 -11.64
N LYS A 113 -6.86 -8.86 -11.92
CA LYS A 113 -5.85 -7.80 -11.72
C LYS A 113 -5.94 -7.26 -10.30
N SER A 114 -5.77 -8.14 -9.32
CA SER A 114 -5.90 -7.79 -7.91
C SER A 114 -4.84 -8.47 -7.04
N ILE A 115 -4.52 -7.81 -5.91
CA ILE A 115 -3.59 -8.29 -4.90
C ILE A 115 -4.29 -8.20 -3.55
N SER A 116 -4.30 -9.28 -2.78
CA SER A 116 -4.79 -9.30 -1.40
C SER A 116 -3.63 -9.46 -0.43
N PHE A 117 -3.38 -8.46 0.41
CA PHE A 117 -2.41 -8.56 1.50
C PHE A 117 -3.02 -9.33 2.67
N LEU A 118 -2.45 -10.49 2.99
CA LEU A 118 -2.98 -11.39 4.01
C LEU A 118 -2.38 -11.13 5.40
N GLY A 119 -1.21 -10.49 5.46
CA GLY A 119 -0.48 -10.25 6.69
C GLY A 119 1.03 -10.29 6.51
N ASN A 120 1.76 -10.14 7.61
CA ASN A 120 3.21 -10.20 7.64
C ASN A 120 3.73 -10.78 8.97
N THR A 121 4.97 -11.25 8.93
CA THR A 121 5.74 -11.64 10.11
C THR A 121 7.03 -10.83 10.17
N THR A 122 7.34 -10.26 11.32
CA THR A 122 8.58 -9.51 11.58
C THR A 122 9.27 -10.09 12.80
N ASP A 123 10.55 -10.43 12.66
CA ASP A 123 11.36 -10.88 13.80
C ASP A 123 12.03 -9.68 14.47
N THR A 124 11.82 -9.54 15.78
CA THR A 124 12.43 -8.49 16.60
C THR A 124 13.26 -9.08 17.73
N ILE A 125 14.08 -8.26 18.40
CA ILE A 125 14.83 -8.69 19.60
C ILE A 125 13.92 -9.14 20.75
N LEU A 126 12.65 -8.74 20.75
CA LEU A 126 11.66 -9.08 21.79
C LEU A 126 10.82 -10.31 21.42
N GLY A 127 11.02 -10.88 20.23
CA GLY A 127 10.24 -11.98 19.68
C GLY A 127 9.64 -11.64 18.31
N SER A 128 8.99 -12.64 17.71
CA SER A 128 8.32 -12.48 16.43
C SER A 128 6.97 -11.78 16.62
N ILE A 129 6.67 -10.82 15.76
CA ILE A 129 5.38 -10.14 15.65
C ILE A 129 4.73 -10.64 14.37
N GLU A 130 3.52 -11.17 14.47
CA GLU A 130 2.71 -11.58 13.33
C GLU A 130 1.49 -10.67 13.23
N THR A 131 1.21 -10.19 12.03
CA THR A 131 -0.05 -9.51 11.72
C THR A 131 -0.79 -10.30 10.67
N SER A 132 -2.08 -10.50 10.85
CA SER A 132 -2.94 -11.19 9.88
C SER A 132 -4.22 -10.42 9.62
N LEU A 133 -4.72 -10.52 8.39
CA LEU A 133 -5.92 -9.84 7.92
C LEU A 133 -6.96 -10.86 7.46
N THR A 134 -8.19 -10.72 7.95
CA THR A 134 -9.32 -11.57 7.54
C THR A 134 -10.57 -10.73 7.24
N PRO A 135 -11.09 -10.74 6.00
CA PRO A 135 -10.38 -11.18 4.78
C PRO A 135 -9.09 -10.36 4.56
N GLY A 136 -8.22 -10.80 3.67
CA GLY A 136 -7.04 -10.02 3.29
C GLY A 136 -7.41 -8.65 2.73
N HIS A 137 -6.53 -7.66 2.89
CA HIS A 137 -6.73 -6.33 2.34
C HIS A 137 -6.55 -6.35 0.82
N LEU A 138 -7.67 -6.23 0.12
CA LEU A 138 -7.77 -6.35 -1.33
C LEU A 138 -7.47 -5.02 -2.01
N THR A 139 -6.56 -5.03 -2.98
CA THR A 139 -6.39 -3.95 -3.95
C THR A 139 -6.78 -4.42 -5.33
N LYS A 140 -7.81 -3.77 -5.91
CA LYS A 140 -8.30 -4.01 -7.26
C LYS A 140 -7.73 -3.00 -8.24
N PHE A 141 -7.23 -3.47 -9.38
CA PHE A 141 -6.81 -2.63 -10.50
C PHE A 141 -7.78 -2.67 -11.66
N ASN A 142 -8.72 -3.63 -11.73
CA ASN A 142 -9.77 -3.68 -12.75
C ASN A 142 -10.90 -2.64 -12.56
N LEU A 143 -10.55 -1.40 -12.21
CA LEU A 143 -11.48 -0.30 -11.96
C LEU A 143 -11.46 0.72 -13.08
N ASN A 144 -12.65 1.14 -13.52
CA ASN A 144 -12.80 2.29 -14.40
C ASN A 144 -12.69 3.59 -13.60
N SER A 145 -12.25 4.68 -14.24
CA SER A 145 -12.18 6.00 -13.60
C SER A 145 -13.50 6.38 -12.91
N GLY A 146 -13.41 6.89 -11.69
CA GLY A 146 -14.54 7.22 -10.83
C GLY A 146 -15.17 6.03 -10.11
N SER A 147 -14.82 4.79 -10.47
CA SER A 147 -15.31 3.60 -9.79
C SER A 147 -14.64 3.44 -8.43
N ALA A 148 -15.40 2.90 -7.48
CA ALA A 148 -14.94 2.62 -6.14
C ALA A 148 -15.41 1.23 -5.68
N TYR A 149 -14.75 0.71 -4.67
CA TYR A 149 -15.19 -0.45 -3.92
C TYR A 149 -14.92 -0.23 -2.43
N GLU A 150 -15.67 -0.94 -1.61
CA GLU A 150 -15.56 -0.91 -0.16
C GLU A 150 -15.17 -2.30 0.35
N GLN A 151 -14.44 -2.34 1.45
CA GLN A 151 -14.06 -3.56 2.14
C GLN A 151 -13.93 -3.31 3.64
N THR A 152 -14.23 -4.34 4.41
CA THR A 152 -13.95 -4.39 5.85
C THR A 152 -12.98 -5.54 6.09
N THR A 153 -11.88 -5.26 6.81
CA THR A 153 -10.88 -6.27 7.17
C THR A 153 -10.63 -6.24 8.67
N THR A 154 -10.63 -7.40 9.31
CA THR A 154 -10.15 -7.53 10.69
C THR A 154 -8.65 -7.77 10.66
N MET A 155 -7.89 -6.88 11.30
CA MET A 155 -6.45 -6.99 11.48
C MET A 155 -6.16 -7.51 12.89
N ARG A 156 -5.50 -8.66 12.98
CA ARG A 156 -5.07 -9.27 14.24
C ARG A 156 -3.57 -9.16 14.37
N VAL A 157 -3.09 -8.58 15.47
CA VAL A 157 -1.66 -8.44 15.79
C VAL A 157 -1.32 -9.36 16.95
N GLU A 158 -0.42 -10.31 16.72
CA GLU A 158 0.01 -11.32 17.68
C GLU A 158 1.51 -11.15 17.97
N SER A 159 1.87 -11.00 19.23
CA SER A 159 3.25 -10.94 19.73
C SER A 159 3.30 -11.51 21.15
N PRO A 160 4.48 -11.77 21.73
CA PRO A 160 4.58 -12.32 23.08
C PRO A 160 3.90 -11.50 24.19
N SER A 161 3.69 -10.20 23.99
CA SER A 161 3.15 -9.27 24.98
C SER A 161 1.84 -8.58 24.55
N LEU A 162 1.38 -8.83 23.32
CA LEU A 162 0.21 -8.17 22.74
C LEU A 162 -0.53 -9.13 21.82
N ASP A 163 -1.83 -9.24 22.04
CA ASP A 163 -2.78 -9.95 21.18
C ASP A 163 -4.04 -9.08 21.09
N VAL A 164 -4.22 -8.43 19.95
CA VAL A 164 -5.29 -7.44 19.75
C VAL A 164 -5.81 -7.46 18.32
N ASP A 165 -7.11 -7.17 18.19
CA ASP A 165 -7.78 -7.03 16.92
C ASP A 165 -8.16 -5.57 16.65
N TYR A 166 -8.07 -5.17 15.39
CA TYR A 166 -8.53 -3.89 14.87
C TYR A 166 -9.47 -4.14 13.70
N ILE A 167 -10.47 -3.28 13.53
CA ILE A 167 -11.36 -3.34 12.37
C ILE A 167 -11.00 -2.18 11.45
N ASN A 168 -10.70 -2.48 10.19
CA ASN A 168 -10.44 -1.47 9.17
C ASN A 168 -11.55 -1.50 8.12
N ASP A 169 -12.31 -0.42 8.06
CA ASP A 169 -13.28 -0.16 7.00
C ASP A 169 -12.65 0.78 5.97
N SER A 170 -12.66 0.42 4.69
CA SER A 170 -12.02 1.24 3.66
C SER A 170 -12.86 1.35 2.39
N LYS A 171 -12.79 2.53 1.78
CA LYS A 171 -13.31 2.85 0.46
C LYS A 171 -12.15 3.27 -0.43
N ILE A 172 -11.94 2.53 -1.50
CA ILE A 172 -10.87 2.79 -2.47
C ILE A 172 -11.50 3.22 -3.78
N THR A 173 -11.10 4.39 -4.26
CA THR A 173 -11.61 4.99 -5.51
C THR A 173 -10.48 5.18 -6.50
N PHE A 174 -10.64 4.71 -7.73
CA PHE A 174 -9.73 5.06 -8.81
C PHE A 174 -10.14 6.39 -9.41
N LYS A 175 -9.31 7.43 -9.25
CA LYS A 175 -9.62 8.80 -9.66
C LYS A 175 -9.26 9.07 -11.12
N GLY A 176 -8.53 8.18 -11.78
CA GLY A 176 -8.05 8.33 -13.16
C GLY A 176 -6.53 8.43 -13.24
N PHE A 177 -6.03 8.86 -14.39
CA PHE A 177 -4.59 9.03 -14.61
C PHE A 177 -4.11 10.43 -14.25
N GLU A 178 -2.88 10.51 -13.75
CA GLU A 178 -2.18 11.77 -13.50
C GLU A 178 -0.70 11.60 -13.85
N THR A 179 -0.06 12.62 -14.41
CA THR A 179 1.39 12.63 -14.62
C THR A 179 2.06 13.26 -13.42
N ILE A 180 2.98 12.52 -12.80
CA ILE A 180 3.68 12.93 -11.58
C ILE A 180 5.18 12.99 -11.84
N THR A 181 5.80 14.10 -11.43
CA THR A 181 7.26 14.27 -11.46
C THR A 181 7.80 14.21 -10.04
N VAL A 182 8.74 13.28 -9.82
CA VAL A 182 9.45 13.03 -8.56
C VAL A 182 10.96 12.94 -8.84
N PRO A 183 11.84 12.89 -7.82
CA PRO A 183 13.28 12.78 -8.08
C PRO A 183 13.68 11.55 -8.91
N ALA A 184 12.93 10.45 -8.83
CA ALA A 184 13.17 9.26 -9.64
C ALA A 184 12.90 9.46 -11.15
N GLY A 185 12.03 10.42 -11.52
CA GLY A 185 11.62 10.63 -12.90
C GLY A 185 10.22 11.23 -13.04
N THR A 186 9.70 11.20 -14.27
CA THR A 186 8.31 11.60 -14.58
C THR A 186 7.55 10.38 -15.05
N TYR A 187 6.42 10.10 -14.41
CA TYR A 187 5.63 8.89 -14.64
C TYR A 187 4.18 9.25 -14.95
N LYS A 188 3.57 8.54 -15.90
CA LYS A 188 2.11 8.44 -15.96
C LYS A 188 1.68 7.48 -14.86
N THR A 189 0.68 7.85 -14.07
CA THR A 189 0.29 7.11 -12.86
C THR A 189 -1.22 6.90 -12.76
N CYS A 190 -1.66 5.82 -12.13
CA CYS A 190 -3.01 5.66 -11.62
C CYS A 190 -3.13 6.35 -10.26
N LYS A 191 -4.03 7.32 -10.15
CA LYS A 191 -4.36 7.99 -8.90
C LYS A 191 -5.46 7.23 -8.17
N PHE A 192 -5.15 6.75 -6.97
CA PHE A 192 -6.10 6.12 -6.07
C PHE A 192 -6.32 6.97 -4.84
N GLU A 193 -7.56 7.04 -4.39
CA GLU A 193 -7.95 7.67 -3.13
C GLU A 193 -8.44 6.58 -2.17
N PHE A 194 -7.82 6.50 -1.01
CA PHE A 194 -8.12 5.58 0.06
C PHE A 194 -8.73 6.37 1.20
N ASN A 195 -9.98 6.05 1.55
CA ASN A 195 -10.65 6.57 2.73
C ASN A 195 -10.87 5.40 3.68
N SER A 196 -10.13 5.38 4.78
CA SER A 196 -10.14 4.28 5.73
C SER A 196 -10.51 4.74 7.13
N SER A 197 -11.04 3.83 7.92
CA SER A 197 -11.45 4.03 9.30
C SER A 197 -10.99 2.81 10.10
N ILE A 198 -10.12 3.02 11.09
CA ILE A 198 -9.59 1.97 11.95
C ILE A 198 -10.24 2.08 13.32
N THR A 199 -10.96 1.05 13.72
CA THR A 199 -11.57 0.92 15.05
C THR A 199 -10.68 0.06 15.94
N MET A 200 -10.30 0.61 17.09
CA MET A 200 -9.46 -0.03 18.11
C MET A 200 -10.29 -0.88 19.08
N PRO A 201 -9.66 -1.77 19.88
CA PRO A 201 -10.36 -2.59 20.87
C PRO A 201 -11.19 -1.82 21.90
N ASP A 202 -10.80 -0.58 22.22
CA ASP A 202 -11.53 0.29 23.15
C ASP A 202 -12.75 0.98 22.52
N GLY A 203 -13.01 0.72 21.24
CA GLY A 203 -14.10 1.30 20.46
C GLY A 203 -13.79 2.70 19.90
N SER A 204 -12.60 3.25 20.14
CA SER A 204 -12.15 4.47 19.48
C SER A 204 -11.90 4.22 17.99
N THR A 205 -12.08 5.26 17.18
CA THR A 205 -11.95 5.16 15.73
C THR A 205 -11.11 6.29 15.18
N ASP A 206 -10.10 5.95 14.39
CA ASP A 206 -9.27 6.89 13.64
C ASP A 206 -9.60 6.84 12.15
N LYS A 207 -9.68 8.01 11.52
CA LYS A 207 -9.90 8.12 10.07
C LYS A 207 -8.60 8.49 9.37
N ILE A 208 -8.35 7.82 8.25
CA ILE A 208 -7.15 7.99 7.44
C ILE A 208 -7.60 8.27 6.00
N ASN A 209 -7.09 9.34 5.42
CA ASN A 209 -7.22 9.61 4.00
C ASN A 209 -5.83 9.62 3.36
N THR A 210 -5.66 8.78 2.35
CA THR A 210 -4.41 8.69 1.60
C THR A 210 -4.70 8.76 0.12
N ILE A 211 -3.94 9.57 -0.60
CA ILE A 211 -3.91 9.58 -2.06
C ILE A 211 -2.62 8.91 -2.51
N SER A 212 -2.71 7.92 -3.38
CA SER A 212 -1.58 7.19 -3.95
C SER A 212 -1.50 7.34 -5.45
N TRP A 213 -0.29 7.43 -5.97
CA TRP A 213 -0.02 7.41 -7.41
C TRP A 213 0.85 6.20 -7.72
N ILE A 214 0.31 5.26 -8.50
CA ILE A 214 0.98 4.02 -8.89
C ILE A 214 1.42 4.14 -10.36
N ALA A 215 2.68 3.85 -10.68
CA ALA A 215 3.20 3.96 -12.04
C ALA A 215 2.46 3.02 -13.01
N VAL A 216 2.01 3.57 -14.13
CA VAL A 216 1.49 2.80 -15.27
C VAL A 216 2.60 1.87 -15.78
N GLU A 217 2.23 0.65 -16.19
CA GLU A 217 3.10 -0.44 -16.67
C GLU A 217 4.09 -1.02 -15.64
N HIS A 218 4.45 -0.25 -14.61
CA HIS A 218 5.44 -0.66 -13.63
C HIS A 218 4.86 -1.07 -12.28
N GLY A 219 3.71 -0.53 -11.88
CA GLY A 219 2.97 -0.95 -10.68
C GLY A 219 3.57 -0.55 -9.32
N PHE A 220 4.72 0.12 -9.28
CA PHE A 220 5.27 0.66 -8.03
C PHE A 220 4.64 2.02 -7.65
N GLY A 221 4.64 2.33 -6.36
CA GLY A 221 4.22 3.64 -5.85
C GLY A 221 5.22 4.75 -6.23
N VAL A 222 4.72 5.82 -6.84
CA VAL A 222 5.49 6.99 -7.27
C VAL A 222 5.43 8.10 -6.22
N GLN A 223 4.24 8.33 -5.67
CA GLN A 223 3.98 9.32 -4.63
C GLN A 223 2.82 8.84 -3.76
N SER A 224 2.80 9.28 -2.51
CA SER A 224 1.61 9.22 -1.67
C SER A 224 1.49 10.49 -0.82
N VAL A 225 0.25 10.87 -0.52
CA VAL A 225 -0.07 11.99 0.36
C VAL A 225 -1.01 11.48 1.43
N GLU A 226 -0.65 11.69 2.69
CA GLU A 226 -1.46 11.35 3.86
C GLU A 226 -1.50 12.56 4.80
N GLY A 227 -2.70 13.13 4.97
CA GLY A 227 -2.86 14.41 5.66
C GLY A 227 -2.03 15.52 4.99
N LYS A 228 -1.02 16.03 5.70
CA LYS A 228 -0.10 17.07 5.20
C LYS A 228 1.25 16.54 4.73
N SER A 229 1.51 15.25 4.91
CA SER A 229 2.79 14.65 4.56
C SER A 229 2.75 14.04 3.17
N THR A 230 3.85 14.19 2.44
CA THR A 230 4.04 13.61 1.10
C THR A 230 5.26 12.71 1.07
N THR A 231 5.08 11.46 0.67
CA THR A 231 6.19 10.55 0.35
C THR A 231 6.39 10.50 -1.16
N ARG A 232 7.65 10.61 -1.61
CA ARG A 232 8.02 10.58 -3.04
C ARG A 232 9.07 9.52 -3.31
N LEU A 233 8.96 8.90 -4.48
CA LEU A 233 9.96 8.00 -5.00
C LEU A 233 11.23 8.77 -5.41
N VAL A 234 12.35 8.34 -4.86
CA VAL A 234 13.69 8.88 -5.13
C VAL A 234 14.42 8.03 -6.16
N GLU A 235 14.30 6.70 -6.04
CA GLU A 235 14.94 5.74 -6.94
C GLU A 235 14.18 4.42 -6.91
N VAL A 236 14.15 3.73 -8.06
CA VAL A 236 13.62 2.38 -8.17
C VAL A 236 14.56 1.53 -9.03
N THR A 237 14.76 0.29 -8.62
CA THR A 237 15.40 -0.75 -9.44
C THR A 237 14.54 -2.00 -9.45
N ILE A 238 14.49 -2.69 -10.58
CA ILE A 238 13.81 -3.98 -10.74
C ILE A 238 14.81 -4.93 -11.42
N ASN A 239 15.08 -6.07 -10.79
CA ASN A 239 16.03 -7.08 -11.26
C ASN A 239 17.40 -6.47 -11.66
N GLY A 240 17.90 -5.55 -10.83
CA GLY A 240 19.17 -4.85 -11.04
C GLY A 240 19.15 -3.74 -12.10
N THR A 241 18.02 -3.50 -12.77
CA THR A 241 17.88 -2.43 -13.77
C THR A 241 17.16 -1.23 -13.17
N LYS A 242 17.72 -0.03 -13.36
CA LYS A 242 17.06 1.23 -12.98
C LYS A 242 15.89 1.50 -13.92
N VAL A 243 14.74 1.88 -13.35
CA VAL A 243 13.51 2.22 -14.10
C VAL A 243 13.32 3.73 -14.19
#